data_AF-A0A7G2TFD7-F1
#
_entry.id   AF-A0A7G2TFD7-F1
#
_cell.length_a   1.000
_cell.length_b   1.000
_cell.length_c   1.000
_cell.angle_alpha   90.00
_cell.angle_beta   90.00
_cell.angle_gamma   90.00
#
_symmetry.space_group_name_H-M   'P 1'
#
loop_
_entity.id
_entity.type
_entity.pdbx_description
1 polymer ?
#
loop_
_entity_poly.entity_id
_entity_poly.type
_entity_poly.pdbx_seq_one_letter_code
_entity_poly.pdbx_strand_id
1 'polypeptide(L)'
;MPNARGDQAKLLACRQTTFGTAESAADGAFYALPFYNYNVVPSGELASDEAIYGDSFAGELVAGLRNLSGAIEVPLGLDSFGWHLAQLLGLPTTTGAAAPYTHVFRAAANPPILLGTHGISHAGVAQHFTQDSLAVQSLEIQAQKNGQRQRATLNMVGREEILAGATLDGTPVEFAADPVPVGFQGLLSVNGTEAAGVTQAGITLGTGREADQETLNGLATASDINLGFWDLSGSLNARFRDATYYNAASAGIEMALSLAWTISANYSLAISIPRVVLERTGVPVDGRNLISQSFNWRAPRPATGQQLIELTLINSTADYANPA
;
A
#
# COMPACT_ATOMS: atom_id res chain seq x y z
N MET A 1 -10.87 5.52 -34.50
CA MET A 1 -10.15 4.64 -33.57
C MET A 1 -10.91 4.67 -32.24
N PRO A 2 -11.16 3.53 -31.57
CA PRO A 2 -11.84 3.53 -30.29
C PRO A 2 -10.96 4.19 -29.22
N ASN A 3 -11.57 4.89 -28.27
CA ASN A 3 -10.86 5.44 -27.11
C ASN A 3 -10.65 4.32 -26.08
N ALA A 4 -9.50 4.32 -25.40
CA ALA A 4 -9.28 3.46 -24.24
C ALA A 4 -10.28 3.82 -23.12
N ARG A 5 -10.72 2.82 -22.36
CA ARG A 5 -11.62 3.00 -21.22
C ARG A 5 -11.07 2.32 -19.97
N GLY A 6 -11.22 2.97 -18.81
CA GLY A 6 -10.73 2.45 -17.54
C GLY A 6 -11.37 1.12 -17.12
N ASP A 7 -12.64 0.88 -17.47
CA ASP A 7 -13.33 -0.39 -17.18
C ASP A 7 -12.79 -1.60 -17.96
N GLN A 8 -11.94 -1.36 -18.96
CA GLN A 8 -11.28 -2.39 -19.76
C GLN A 8 -9.79 -2.54 -19.41
N ALA A 9 -9.29 -1.75 -18.45
CA ALA A 9 -7.92 -1.84 -18.00
C ALA A 9 -7.74 -3.07 -17.11
N LYS A 10 -6.62 -3.78 -17.27
CA LYS A 10 -6.22 -4.90 -16.41
C LYS A 10 -4.87 -4.61 -15.78
N LEU A 11 -4.76 -4.88 -14.48
CA LEU A 11 -3.52 -4.88 -13.74
C LEU A 11 -3.05 -6.33 -13.58
N LEU A 12 -1.90 -6.63 -14.16
CA LEU A 12 -1.18 -7.87 -14.00
C LEU A 12 -0.04 -7.65 -13.01
N ALA A 13 0.17 -8.56 -12.08
CA ALA A 13 1.27 -8.44 -11.12
C ALA A 13 1.89 -9.80 -10.83
N CYS A 14 3.22 -9.82 -10.75
CA CYS A 14 4.01 -10.92 -10.21
C CYS A 14 5.21 -10.35 -9.46
N ARG A 15 5.88 -11.16 -8.64
CA ARG A 15 7.15 -10.76 -8.04
C ARG A 15 8.29 -10.98 -9.00
N GLN A 16 9.17 -10.00 -9.00
CA GLN A 16 10.35 -9.94 -9.83
C GLN A 16 11.57 -10.50 -9.09
N THR A 17 12.38 -11.26 -9.81
CA THR A 17 13.56 -11.94 -9.25
C THR A 17 14.78 -11.03 -9.18
N THR A 18 15.00 -10.22 -10.22
CA THR A 18 16.22 -9.41 -10.37
C THR A 18 15.86 -7.97 -10.67
N PHE A 19 16.49 -7.01 -9.98
CA PHE A 19 16.32 -5.58 -10.27
C PHE A 19 16.67 -5.27 -11.73
N GLY A 20 15.90 -4.38 -12.36
CA GLY A 20 16.09 -3.97 -13.75
C GLY A 20 15.60 -4.94 -14.81
N THR A 21 15.09 -6.13 -14.42
CA THR A 21 14.63 -7.15 -15.35
C THR A 21 13.19 -7.53 -15.03
N ALA A 22 12.24 -6.98 -15.79
CA ALA A 22 10.84 -7.38 -15.71
C ALA A 22 10.68 -8.89 -15.92
N GLU A 23 9.76 -9.52 -15.20
CA GLU A 23 9.41 -10.91 -15.42
C GLU A 23 8.84 -11.12 -16.83
N SER A 24 9.21 -12.25 -17.43
CA SER A 24 8.83 -12.56 -18.81
C SER A 24 7.34 -12.84 -18.94
N ALA A 25 6.77 -12.46 -20.08
CA ALA A 25 5.39 -12.77 -20.39
C ALA A 25 5.18 -14.29 -20.47
N ALA A 26 4.21 -14.81 -19.72
CA ALA A 26 3.84 -16.21 -19.71
C ALA A 26 2.39 -16.36 -19.22
N ASP A 27 1.65 -17.24 -19.88
CA ASP A 27 0.27 -17.53 -19.54
C ASP A 27 0.18 -18.19 -18.16
N GLY A 28 -0.61 -17.60 -17.26
CA GLY A 28 -0.78 -18.08 -15.89
C GLY A 28 0.32 -17.64 -14.91
N ALA A 29 1.31 -16.86 -15.34
CA ALA A 29 2.42 -16.42 -14.48
C ALA A 29 2.13 -15.15 -13.67
N PHE A 30 1.03 -14.45 -13.98
CA PHE A 30 0.66 -13.20 -13.33
C PHE A 30 -0.70 -13.31 -12.64
N TYR A 31 -0.86 -12.60 -11.52
CA TYR A 31 -2.17 -12.36 -10.93
C TYR A 31 -2.85 -11.19 -11.62
N ALA A 32 -4.15 -11.32 -11.90
CA ALA A 32 -5.01 -10.19 -12.23
C ALA A 32 -5.58 -9.59 -10.94
N LEU A 33 -5.11 -8.41 -10.57
CA LEU A 33 -5.49 -7.76 -9.31
C LEU A 33 -6.60 -6.72 -9.54
N PRO A 34 -7.64 -6.71 -8.69
CA PRO A 34 -8.67 -5.68 -8.74
C PRO A 34 -8.14 -4.34 -8.22
N PHE A 35 -8.57 -3.23 -8.81
CA PHE A 35 -8.17 -1.88 -8.41
C PHE A 35 -9.29 -0.85 -8.65
N TYR A 36 -9.28 0.25 -7.91
CA TYR A 36 -10.14 1.42 -8.13
C TYR A 36 -9.44 2.48 -8.98
N ASN A 37 -8.14 2.66 -8.78
CA ASN A 37 -7.30 3.53 -9.59
C ASN A 37 -5.87 2.98 -9.64
N TYR A 38 -5.12 3.39 -10.66
CA TYR A 38 -3.70 3.07 -10.82
C TYR A 38 -3.00 4.32 -11.35
N ASN A 39 -2.20 4.96 -10.49
CA ASN A 39 -1.49 6.21 -10.77
C ASN A 39 0.01 6.07 -10.51
N VAL A 40 0.56 4.86 -10.64
CA VAL A 40 2.02 4.64 -10.65
C VAL A 40 2.48 4.90 -12.08
N VAL A 41 3.13 6.04 -12.32
CA VAL A 41 3.39 6.55 -13.67
C VAL A 41 4.85 6.96 -13.85
N PRO A 42 5.42 6.80 -15.05
CA PRO A 42 6.77 7.25 -15.32
C PRO A 42 6.80 8.79 -15.43
N SER A 43 7.88 9.39 -14.95
CA SER A 43 8.25 10.77 -15.23
C SER A 43 9.67 10.82 -15.79
N GLY A 44 9.92 11.84 -16.62
CA GLY A 44 11.24 12.09 -17.19
C GLY A 44 11.49 13.59 -17.25
N GLU A 45 12.66 14.00 -16.79
CA GLU A 45 13.07 15.40 -16.81
C GLU A 45 13.56 15.81 -18.20
N LEU A 46 13.30 17.06 -18.57
CA LEU A 46 13.83 17.68 -19.78
C LEU A 46 14.34 19.07 -19.40
N ALA A 47 15.65 19.26 -19.50
CA ALA A 47 16.32 20.50 -19.17
C ALA A 47 16.83 21.19 -20.44
N SER A 48 17.07 22.49 -20.35
CA SER A 48 17.82 23.22 -21.38
C SER A 48 19.29 23.24 -20.99
N ASP A 49 20.18 22.99 -21.95
CA ASP A 49 21.61 23.21 -21.80
C ASP A 49 21.90 24.68 -21.48
N GLU A 50 22.75 24.92 -20.48
CA GLU A 50 23.13 26.26 -20.01
C GLU A 50 24.41 26.79 -20.67
N ALA A 51 24.97 26.06 -21.64
CA ALA A 51 26.15 26.51 -22.37
C ALA A 51 25.92 27.87 -23.06
N ILE A 52 26.91 28.75 -22.97
CA ILE A 52 26.84 30.12 -23.49
C ILE A 52 27.39 30.14 -24.92
N TYR A 53 26.51 30.35 -25.90
CA TYR A 53 26.86 30.39 -27.33
C TYR A 53 27.08 31.80 -27.91
N GLY A 54 26.93 32.85 -27.09
CA GLY A 54 27.08 34.24 -27.52
C GLY A 54 25.86 34.81 -28.24
N ASP A 55 24.73 34.10 -28.21
CA ASP A 55 23.42 34.58 -28.64
C ASP A 55 22.38 34.46 -27.50
N SER A 56 21.13 34.81 -27.77
CA SER A 56 20.02 34.79 -26.80
C SER A 56 18.98 33.71 -27.11
N PHE A 57 19.31 32.72 -27.94
CA PHE A 57 18.42 31.59 -28.18
C PHE A 57 18.47 30.60 -27.01
N ALA A 58 17.45 29.75 -26.90
CA ALA A 58 17.45 28.68 -25.91
C ALA A 58 18.53 27.63 -26.27
N GLY A 59 19.18 27.07 -25.24
CA GLY A 59 20.10 25.95 -25.41
C GLY A 59 19.39 24.68 -25.89
N GLU A 60 20.19 23.69 -26.29
CA GLU A 60 19.67 22.37 -26.70
C GLU A 60 18.96 21.67 -25.53
N LEU A 61 18.00 20.81 -25.85
CA LEU A 61 17.26 20.05 -24.83
C LEU A 61 18.04 18.80 -24.43
N VAL A 62 18.18 18.60 -23.12
CA VAL A 62 18.89 17.48 -22.51
C VAL A 62 17.91 16.63 -21.70
N ALA A 63 17.90 15.33 -21.95
CA ALA A 63 17.12 14.38 -21.16
C ALA A 63 17.75 14.20 -19.78
N GLY A 64 16.94 14.32 -18.73
CA GLY A 64 17.36 14.13 -17.35
C GLY A 64 17.02 12.73 -16.81
N LEU A 65 16.91 12.64 -15.50
CA LEU A 65 16.60 11.39 -14.82
C LEU A 65 15.14 10.96 -15.07
N ARG A 66 14.92 9.65 -15.00
CA ARG A 66 13.62 9.01 -15.14
C ARG A 66 13.24 8.34 -13.83
N ASN A 67 11.99 8.52 -13.45
CA ASN A 67 11.44 7.98 -12.22
C ASN A 67 10.13 7.25 -12.51
N LEU A 68 9.76 6.30 -11.66
CA LEU A 68 8.48 5.63 -11.68
C LEU A 68 7.94 5.65 -10.26
N SER A 69 6.85 6.36 -10.03
CA SER A 69 6.26 6.46 -8.69
C SER A 69 4.79 6.79 -8.76
N GLY A 70 4.12 6.61 -7.63
CA GLY A 70 2.73 7.04 -7.45
C GLY A 70 1.97 6.09 -6.56
N ALA A 71 0.66 6.01 -6.75
CA ALA A 71 -0.21 5.26 -5.87
C ALA A 71 -1.19 4.38 -6.62
N ILE A 72 -1.58 3.27 -5.99
CA ILE A 72 -2.67 2.41 -6.41
C ILE A 72 -3.68 2.30 -5.27
N GLU A 73 -4.96 2.49 -5.58
CA GLU A 73 -6.07 2.26 -4.65
C GLU A 73 -6.71 0.90 -4.96
N VAL A 74 -6.71 0.00 -3.99
CA VAL A 74 -7.20 -1.38 -4.14
C VAL A 74 -8.35 -1.66 -3.18
N PRO A 75 -9.28 -2.57 -3.52
CA PRO A 75 -10.24 -3.07 -2.55
C PRO A 75 -9.52 -3.86 -1.45
N LEU A 76 -10.08 -3.86 -0.25
CA LEU A 76 -9.67 -4.77 0.82
C LEU A 76 -10.29 -6.15 0.57
N GLY A 77 -10.04 -6.73 -0.61
CA GLY A 77 -10.48 -8.06 -0.97
C GLY A 77 -9.77 -9.10 -0.13
N LEU A 78 -10.50 -9.90 0.64
CA LEU A 78 -9.89 -10.74 1.65
C LEU A 78 -9.08 -11.90 1.05
N ASP A 79 -9.27 -12.28 -0.20
CA ASP A 79 -8.40 -13.23 -0.88
C ASP A 79 -7.21 -12.53 -1.54
N SER A 80 -7.43 -11.43 -2.28
CA SER A 80 -6.36 -10.74 -3.03
C SER A 80 -5.44 -9.87 -2.18
N PHE A 81 -5.94 -9.28 -1.09
CA PHE A 81 -5.22 -8.26 -0.33
C PHE A 81 -3.94 -8.78 0.34
N GLY A 82 -3.87 -10.07 0.66
CA GLY A 82 -2.65 -10.67 1.19
C GLY A 82 -1.47 -10.62 0.20
N TRP A 83 -1.72 -10.51 -1.11
CA TRP A 83 -0.67 -10.28 -2.11
C TRP A 83 0.00 -8.92 -1.91
N HIS A 84 -0.81 -7.88 -1.73
CA HIS A 84 -0.36 -6.52 -1.45
C HIS A 84 0.35 -6.42 -0.10
N LEU A 85 -0.17 -7.08 0.93
CA LEU A 85 0.49 -7.17 2.24
C LEU A 85 1.85 -7.86 2.13
N ALA A 86 1.96 -8.91 1.30
CA ALA A 86 3.22 -9.59 1.08
C ALA A 86 4.26 -8.70 0.39
N GLN A 87 3.88 -7.87 -0.59
CA GLN A 87 4.79 -6.90 -1.22
C GLN A 87 5.33 -5.85 -0.24
N LEU A 88 4.58 -5.54 0.81
CA LEU A 88 5.01 -4.61 1.85
C LEU A 88 5.86 -5.29 2.92
N LEU A 89 5.34 -6.36 3.53
CA LEU A 89 5.83 -6.97 4.77
C LEU A 89 6.65 -8.25 4.57
N GLY A 90 6.69 -8.78 3.35
CA GLY A 90 7.18 -10.12 3.07
C GLY A 90 6.09 -11.19 3.16
N LEU A 91 6.42 -12.43 2.77
CA LEU A 91 5.46 -13.55 2.80
C LEU A 91 4.94 -13.82 4.22
N PRO A 92 3.65 -14.17 4.38
CA PRO A 92 3.08 -14.45 5.69
C PRO A 92 3.54 -15.80 6.24
N THR A 93 3.40 -15.97 7.54
CA THR A 93 3.32 -17.32 8.12
C THR A 93 1.89 -17.83 7.97
N THR A 94 1.70 -18.85 7.14
CA THR A 94 0.40 -19.49 6.92
C THR A 94 0.22 -20.72 7.79
N THR A 95 -0.97 -20.89 8.35
CA THR A 95 -1.42 -22.11 9.03
C THR A 95 -2.77 -22.56 8.51
N GLY A 96 -3.08 -23.86 8.67
CA GLY A 96 -4.27 -24.51 8.12
C GLY A 96 -3.91 -25.54 7.06
N ALA A 97 -4.54 -26.72 7.12
CA ALA A 97 -4.33 -27.80 6.13
C ALA A 97 -5.31 -27.73 4.96
N ALA A 98 -6.39 -26.96 5.11
CA ALA A 98 -7.41 -26.68 4.12
C ALA A 98 -8.07 -25.35 4.46
N ALA A 99 -8.78 -24.74 3.50
CA ALA A 99 -9.49 -23.49 3.72
C ALA A 99 -10.52 -23.58 4.88
N PRO A 100 -10.66 -22.54 5.72
CA PRO A 100 -9.93 -21.28 5.65
C PRO A 100 -8.50 -21.38 6.21
N TYR A 101 -7.57 -20.66 5.58
CA TYR A 101 -6.20 -20.51 6.05
C TYR A 101 -6.09 -19.29 6.96
N THR A 102 -5.12 -19.30 7.87
CA THR A 102 -4.76 -18.15 8.70
C THR A 102 -3.36 -17.69 8.34
N HIS A 103 -3.25 -16.46 7.85
CA HIS A 103 -2.01 -15.81 7.46
C HIS A 103 -1.66 -14.71 8.46
N VAL A 104 -0.43 -14.74 8.98
CA VAL A 104 0.09 -13.71 9.87
C VAL A 104 1.23 -12.96 9.18
N PHE A 105 1.03 -11.65 8.97
CA PHE A 105 2.04 -10.72 8.46
C PHE A 105 2.55 -9.85 9.60
N ARG A 106 3.88 -9.66 9.67
CA ARG A 106 4.54 -8.86 10.71
C ARG A 106 5.65 -8.02 10.09
N ALA A 107 5.83 -6.80 10.58
CA ALA A 107 6.99 -6.00 10.21
C ALA A 107 8.26 -6.63 10.81
N ALA A 108 9.14 -7.14 9.94
CA ALA A 108 10.43 -7.68 10.37
C ALA A 108 11.42 -6.56 10.71
N ALA A 109 12.35 -6.82 11.61
CA ALA A 109 13.43 -5.87 11.95
C ALA A 109 14.31 -5.55 10.72
N ASN A 110 14.53 -6.55 9.86
CA ASN A 110 15.21 -6.43 8.57
C ASN A 110 14.28 -7.00 7.50
N PRO A 111 13.38 -6.18 6.91
CA PRO A 111 12.43 -6.69 5.93
C PRO A 111 13.11 -6.96 4.58
N PRO A 112 12.77 -8.04 3.88
CA PRO A 112 13.16 -8.18 2.48
C PRO A 112 12.44 -7.12 1.64
N ILE A 113 13.04 -6.74 0.51
CA ILE A 113 12.35 -6.00 -0.55
C ILE A 113 11.87 -7.04 -1.55
N LEU A 114 10.56 -7.18 -1.69
CA LEU A 114 9.97 -7.96 -2.76
C LEU A 114 9.68 -7.01 -3.92
N LEU A 115 10.46 -7.14 -4.99
CA LEU A 115 10.27 -6.39 -6.23
C LEU A 115 9.06 -6.94 -6.97
N GLY A 116 8.37 -6.09 -7.72
CA GLY A 116 7.21 -6.44 -8.54
C GLY A 116 7.41 -6.06 -10.00
N THR A 117 6.90 -6.90 -10.89
CA THR A 117 6.62 -6.52 -12.27
C THR A 117 5.11 -6.29 -12.37
N HIS A 118 4.71 -5.11 -12.85
CA HIS A 118 3.32 -4.81 -13.15
C HIS A 118 3.09 -4.69 -14.65
N GLY A 119 2.00 -5.25 -15.14
CA GLY A 119 1.51 -5.05 -16.50
C GLY A 119 0.20 -4.27 -16.49
N ILE A 120 0.13 -3.16 -17.22
CA ILE A 120 -1.09 -2.38 -17.39
C ILE A 120 -1.56 -2.57 -18.82
N SER A 121 -2.67 -3.29 -19.00
CA SER A 121 -3.22 -3.61 -20.31
C SER A 121 -4.51 -2.85 -20.58
N HIS A 122 -4.51 -2.01 -21.60
CA HIS A 122 -5.70 -1.32 -22.12
C HIS A 122 -6.34 -2.17 -23.22
N ALA A 123 -7.09 -3.20 -22.82
CA ALA A 123 -7.59 -4.23 -23.72
C ALA A 123 -8.42 -3.70 -24.90
N GLY A 124 -9.18 -2.61 -24.70
CA GLY A 124 -10.01 -2.01 -25.75
C GLY A 124 -9.25 -1.42 -26.94
N VAL A 125 -7.96 -1.13 -26.77
CA VAL A 125 -7.08 -0.56 -27.81
C VAL A 125 -5.80 -1.36 -28.03
N ALA A 126 -5.67 -2.52 -27.38
CA ALA A 126 -4.50 -3.41 -27.43
C ALA A 126 -3.17 -2.67 -27.18
N GLN A 127 -3.16 -1.76 -26.19
CA GLN A 127 -1.94 -1.10 -25.71
C GLN A 127 -1.57 -1.66 -24.34
N HIS A 128 -0.29 -2.01 -24.18
CA HIS A 128 0.21 -2.72 -23.02
C HIS A 128 1.46 -2.02 -22.50
N PHE A 129 1.55 -1.86 -21.19
CA PHE A 129 2.69 -1.24 -20.53
C PHE A 129 3.25 -2.22 -19.50
N THR A 130 4.57 -2.28 -19.40
CA THR A 130 5.28 -3.10 -18.41
C THR A 130 6.11 -2.20 -17.53
N GLN A 131 5.91 -2.33 -16.23
CA GLN A 131 6.64 -1.63 -15.18
C GLN A 131 7.47 -2.62 -14.40
N ASP A 132 8.73 -2.28 -14.15
CA ASP A 132 9.68 -3.19 -13.50
C ASP A 132 10.21 -2.63 -12.17
N SER A 133 10.71 -3.57 -11.36
CA SER A 133 11.40 -3.29 -10.11
C SER A 133 10.57 -2.46 -9.13
N LEU A 134 9.26 -2.67 -9.10
CA LEU A 134 8.35 -1.94 -8.23
C LEU A 134 8.47 -2.41 -6.78
N ALA A 135 8.49 -1.48 -5.83
CA ALA A 135 8.39 -1.75 -4.40
C ALA A 135 7.32 -0.85 -3.77
N VAL A 136 6.63 -1.37 -2.75
CA VAL A 136 5.66 -0.58 -1.97
C VAL A 136 6.41 0.29 -0.97
N GLN A 137 6.23 1.61 -1.03
CA GLN A 137 6.76 2.59 -0.09
C GLN A 137 5.89 2.70 1.17
N SER A 138 4.57 2.71 1.03
CA SER A 138 3.66 2.76 2.17
C SER A 138 2.29 2.14 1.90
N LEU A 139 1.61 1.77 2.98
CA LEU A 139 0.22 1.33 3.00
C LEU A 139 -0.61 2.27 3.87
N GLU A 140 -1.74 2.71 3.33
CA GLU A 140 -2.71 3.55 4.02
C GLU A 140 -4.08 2.86 4.07
N ILE A 141 -4.66 2.78 5.26
CA ILE A 141 -6.00 2.24 5.48
C ILE A 141 -6.76 3.20 6.38
N GLN A 142 -7.95 3.61 5.93
CA GLN A 142 -8.86 4.44 6.71
C GLN A 142 -10.16 3.68 6.98
N ALA A 143 -10.41 3.39 8.26
CA ALA A 143 -11.70 2.88 8.72
C ALA A 143 -12.62 4.03 9.07
N GLN A 144 -13.82 3.98 8.52
CA GLN A 144 -14.90 4.91 8.85
C GLN A 144 -16.23 4.22 8.59
N LYS A 145 -17.26 4.63 9.34
CA LYS A 145 -18.60 4.10 9.12
C LYS A 145 -19.21 4.71 7.85
N ASN A 146 -19.10 4.00 6.73
CA ASN A 146 -19.73 4.36 5.45
C ASN A 146 -20.37 3.12 4.78
N GLY A 147 -21.13 3.36 3.70
CA GLY A 147 -21.75 2.31 2.89
C GLY A 147 -20.90 1.85 1.70
N GLN A 148 -19.60 2.16 1.70
CA GLN A 148 -18.69 1.84 0.59
C GLN A 148 -17.85 0.62 0.92
N ARG A 149 -17.39 -0.11 -0.10
CA ARG A 149 -16.41 -1.18 0.08
C ARG A 149 -15.12 -0.60 0.67
N GLN A 150 -14.54 -1.32 1.63
CA GLN A 150 -13.30 -0.91 2.27
C GLN A 150 -12.16 -0.93 1.24
N ARG A 151 -11.28 0.07 1.33
CA ARG A 151 -10.16 0.28 0.41
C ARG A 151 -8.87 0.45 1.18
N ALA A 152 -7.78 0.27 0.45
CA ALA A 152 -6.42 0.56 0.89
C ALA A 152 -5.68 1.28 -0.24
N THR A 153 -4.78 2.20 0.13
CA THR A 153 -3.89 2.86 -0.83
C THR A 153 -2.48 2.34 -0.60
N LEU A 154 -1.81 1.96 -1.68
CA LEU A 154 -0.39 1.62 -1.66
C LEU A 154 0.37 2.66 -2.47
N ASN A 155 1.33 3.32 -1.84
CA ASN A 155 2.30 4.17 -2.55
C ASN A 155 3.46 3.30 -3.00
N MET A 156 3.92 3.49 -4.23
CA MET A 156 4.89 2.64 -4.90
C MET A 156 5.98 3.48 -5.55
N VAL A 157 7.16 2.88 -5.63
CA VAL A 157 8.32 3.37 -6.39
C VAL A 157 8.86 2.23 -7.24
N GLY A 158 9.37 2.53 -8.43
CA GLY A 158 9.96 1.54 -9.31
C GLY A 158 11.06 2.15 -10.19
N ARG A 159 11.51 1.38 -11.18
CA ARG A 159 12.63 1.79 -12.04
C ARG A 159 12.15 2.45 -13.34
N GLU A 160 11.31 1.76 -14.11
CA GLU A 160 10.93 2.20 -15.46
C GLU A 160 9.59 1.62 -15.91
N GLU A 161 8.93 2.30 -16.85
CA GLU A 161 7.82 1.78 -17.64
C GLU A 161 8.21 1.74 -19.12
N ILE A 162 7.86 0.65 -19.79
CA ILE A 162 8.01 0.49 -21.24
C ILE A 162 6.68 0.17 -21.91
N LEU A 163 6.51 0.65 -23.15
CA LEU A 163 5.44 0.18 -24.03
C LEU A 163 5.77 -1.24 -24.51
N ALA A 164 4.91 -2.19 -24.18
CA ALA A 164 5.04 -3.59 -24.55
C ALA A 164 4.23 -3.90 -25.82
N GLY A 165 4.75 -4.80 -26.65
CA GLY A 165 4.07 -5.24 -27.88
C GLY A 165 2.87 -6.16 -27.65
N ALA A 166 2.72 -6.71 -26.45
CA ALA A 166 1.65 -7.64 -26.05
C ALA A 166 1.40 -7.58 -24.53
N THR A 167 0.31 -8.21 -24.08
CA THR A 167 0.05 -8.43 -22.65
C THR A 167 1.12 -9.34 -22.03
N LEU A 168 1.43 -9.13 -20.74
CA LEU A 168 2.33 -10.01 -19.99
C LEU A 168 1.73 -11.40 -19.76
N ASP A 169 0.40 -11.49 -19.71
CA ASP A 169 -0.31 -12.74 -19.47
C ASP A 169 -1.66 -12.70 -20.19
N GLY A 170 -1.94 -13.70 -21.03
CA GLY A 170 -3.22 -13.86 -21.72
C GLY A 170 -4.29 -14.53 -20.85
N THR A 171 -3.86 -15.32 -19.86
CA THR A 171 -4.70 -16.10 -18.95
C THR A 171 -4.23 -15.95 -17.50
N PRO A 172 -4.24 -14.73 -16.94
CA PRO A 172 -3.76 -14.50 -15.59
C PRO A 172 -4.61 -15.20 -14.54
N VAL A 173 -4.01 -15.50 -13.40
CA VAL A 173 -4.69 -16.08 -12.25
C VAL A 173 -5.55 -15.01 -11.56
N GLU A 174 -6.83 -15.30 -11.36
CA GLU A 174 -7.79 -14.38 -10.75
C GLU A 174 -8.14 -14.81 -9.32
N PHE A 175 -8.30 -13.83 -8.42
CA PHE A 175 -8.91 -14.06 -7.10
C PHE A 175 -10.44 -13.90 -7.23
N ALA A 176 -11.17 -15.00 -7.45
CA ALA A 176 -12.64 -14.98 -7.56
C ALA A 176 -13.26 -15.96 -6.54
N ALA A 177 -14.16 -15.55 -5.64
CA ALA A 177 -14.99 -14.33 -5.64
C ALA A 177 -14.44 -13.09 -4.90
N ASP A 178 -13.27 -13.17 -4.25
CA ASP A 178 -12.59 -12.11 -3.48
C ASP A 178 -13.52 -11.18 -2.65
N PRO A 179 -14.03 -11.67 -1.50
CA PRO A 179 -14.98 -10.92 -0.68
C PRO A 179 -14.38 -9.63 -0.09
N VAL A 180 -15.02 -8.49 -0.35
CA VAL A 180 -14.60 -7.17 0.15
C VAL A 180 -15.53 -6.69 1.28
N PRO A 181 -15.05 -6.36 2.48
CA PRO A 181 -15.88 -5.84 3.55
C PRO A 181 -16.39 -4.43 3.22
N VAL A 182 -17.44 -4.02 3.90
CA VAL A 182 -17.99 -2.65 3.81
C VAL A 182 -17.44 -1.83 4.97
N GLY A 183 -17.22 -0.52 4.79
CA GLY A 183 -16.59 0.34 5.79
C GLY A 183 -17.26 0.29 7.18
N PHE A 184 -18.60 0.19 7.24
CA PHE A 184 -19.31 0.06 8.52
C PHE A 184 -19.03 -1.24 9.30
N GLN A 185 -18.42 -2.25 8.69
CA GLN A 185 -18.00 -3.49 9.36
C GLN A 185 -16.67 -3.33 10.11
N GLY A 186 -15.97 -2.20 9.94
CA GLY A 186 -14.75 -1.90 10.67
C GLY A 186 -15.01 -1.69 12.16
N LEU A 187 -14.28 -2.42 12.99
CA LEU A 187 -14.33 -2.36 14.45
C LEU A 187 -12.97 -1.93 14.99
N LEU A 188 -12.93 -0.82 15.74
CA LEU A 188 -11.73 -0.38 16.45
C LEU A 188 -11.84 -0.75 17.92
N SER A 189 -10.77 -1.28 18.50
CA SER A 189 -10.59 -1.43 19.95
C SER A 189 -9.36 -0.68 20.43
N VAL A 190 -9.47 -0.09 21.62
CA VAL A 190 -8.36 0.52 22.37
C VAL A 190 -8.16 -0.30 23.64
N ASN A 191 -6.93 -0.77 23.87
CA ASN A 191 -6.58 -1.63 25.01
C ASN A 191 -7.51 -2.85 25.16
N GLY A 192 -7.90 -3.46 24.04
CA GLY A 192 -8.76 -4.64 23.99
C GLY A 192 -10.25 -4.39 24.24
N THR A 193 -10.67 -3.13 24.43
CA THR A 193 -12.09 -2.76 24.55
C THR A 193 -12.53 -1.98 23.32
N GLU A 194 -13.73 -2.24 22.82
CA GLU A 194 -14.30 -1.50 21.68
C GLU A 194 -14.28 0.01 21.94
N ALA A 195 -13.76 0.77 20.98
CA ALA A 195 -13.53 2.20 21.09
C ALA A 195 -14.82 2.99 20.88
N ALA A 196 -15.66 3.07 21.92
CA ALA A 196 -16.94 3.76 21.86
C ALA A 196 -16.79 5.24 21.45
N GLY A 197 -17.48 5.65 20.39
CA GLY A 197 -17.51 7.05 19.95
C GLY A 197 -16.37 7.49 19.04
N VAL A 198 -15.46 6.59 18.67
CA VAL A 198 -14.54 6.81 17.54
C VAL A 198 -15.32 6.73 16.24
N THR A 199 -15.15 7.74 15.38
CA THR A 199 -15.85 7.86 14.09
C THR A 199 -14.98 7.48 12.91
N GLN A 200 -13.66 7.62 13.05
CA GLN A 200 -12.69 7.26 12.02
C GLN A 200 -11.34 6.92 12.66
N ALA A 201 -10.65 5.95 12.07
CA ALA A 201 -9.28 5.59 12.40
C ALA A 201 -8.47 5.44 11.11
N GLY A 202 -7.32 6.10 11.03
CA GLY A 202 -6.36 5.95 9.94
C GLY A 202 -5.14 5.20 10.42
N ILE A 203 -4.59 4.33 9.57
CA ILE A 203 -3.32 3.63 9.76
C ILE A 203 -2.47 3.88 8.51
N THR A 204 -1.23 4.28 8.72
CA THR A 204 -0.23 4.48 7.68
C THR A 204 1.05 3.76 8.09
N LEU A 205 1.46 2.78 7.30
CA LEU A 205 2.72 2.06 7.47
C LEU A 205 3.67 2.42 6.33
N GLY A 206 4.70 3.19 6.63
CA GLY A 206 5.79 3.54 5.72
C GLY A 206 6.99 2.61 5.89
N THR A 207 7.65 2.30 4.78
CA THR A 207 8.88 1.46 4.73
C THR A 207 10.16 2.29 4.62
N GLY A 208 10.03 3.56 4.21
CA GLY A 208 11.16 4.43 3.85
C GLY A 208 11.96 3.97 2.64
N ARG A 209 11.40 3.06 1.81
CA ARG A 209 12.07 2.56 0.61
C ARG A 209 12.18 3.65 -0.45
N GLU A 210 13.36 3.87 -0.98
CA GLU A 210 13.64 4.89 -1.99
C GLU A 210 14.43 4.29 -3.14
N ALA A 211 14.14 4.73 -4.37
CA ALA A 211 14.91 4.35 -5.53
C ALA A 211 16.27 5.05 -5.52
N ASP A 212 17.34 4.29 -5.76
CA ASP A 212 18.69 4.83 -5.83
C ASP A 212 18.94 5.51 -7.18
N GLN A 213 18.70 6.81 -7.22
CA GLN A 213 18.94 7.68 -8.39
C GLN A 213 20.35 8.30 -8.39
N GLU A 214 21.19 8.00 -7.40
CA GLU A 214 22.50 8.66 -7.22
C GLU A 214 23.67 7.81 -7.69
N THR A 215 23.51 6.48 -7.74
CA THR A 215 24.58 5.59 -8.20
C THR A 215 24.95 5.84 -9.67
N LEU A 216 26.23 6.11 -9.90
CA LEU A 216 26.82 6.30 -11.22
C LEU A 216 26.91 4.97 -12.00
N ASN A 217 25.84 4.58 -12.66
CA ASN A 217 25.75 3.37 -13.49
C ASN A 217 25.64 3.65 -15.01
N GLY A 218 25.69 4.92 -15.42
CA GLY A 218 25.57 5.34 -16.82
C GLY A 218 24.15 5.23 -17.39
N LEU A 219 23.13 5.01 -16.55
CA LEU A 219 21.72 4.96 -16.93
C LEU A 219 20.97 6.15 -16.33
N ALA A 220 19.88 6.56 -16.97
CA ALA A 220 18.99 7.60 -16.48
C ALA A 220 17.93 7.07 -15.49
N THR A 221 17.99 5.79 -15.12
CA THR A 221 17.03 5.13 -14.22
C THR A 221 17.75 4.69 -12.95
N ALA A 222 16.99 4.52 -11.87
CA ALA A 222 17.52 4.03 -10.60
C ALA A 222 18.35 2.73 -10.73
N SER A 223 19.36 2.60 -9.88
CA SER A 223 20.28 1.46 -9.85
C SER A 223 19.81 0.31 -8.95
N ASP A 224 19.03 0.62 -7.91
CA ASP A 224 18.42 -0.31 -6.97
C ASP A 224 17.27 0.38 -6.20
N ILE A 225 16.60 -0.34 -5.29
CA ILE A 225 15.72 0.24 -4.26
C ILE A 225 16.33 -0.02 -2.88
N ASN A 226 16.61 1.07 -2.17
CA ASN A 226 17.22 1.01 -0.86
C ASN A 226 16.19 0.75 0.24
N LEU A 227 16.61 0.05 1.28
CA LEU A 227 15.84 -0.11 2.51
C LEU A 227 15.79 1.19 3.28
N GLY A 228 14.63 1.48 3.88
CA GLY A 228 14.47 2.53 4.87
C GLY A 228 14.14 1.98 6.25
N PHE A 229 13.48 2.81 7.05
CA PHE A 229 13.01 2.45 8.38
C PHE A 229 11.48 2.44 8.41
N TRP A 230 10.93 1.52 9.20
CA TRP A 230 9.49 1.50 9.45
C TRP A 230 9.04 2.78 10.16
N ASP A 231 8.03 3.46 9.59
CA ASP A 231 7.25 4.51 10.27
C ASP A 231 5.80 4.06 10.33
N LEU A 232 5.25 3.94 11.54
CA LEU A 232 3.86 3.55 11.75
C LEU A 232 3.14 4.67 12.48
N SER A 233 2.21 5.30 11.78
CA SER A 233 1.48 6.47 12.25
C SER A 233 0.03 6.41 11.78
N GLY A 234 -0.77 7.38 12.23
CA GLY A 234 -2.14 7.49 11.77
C GLY A 234 -2.94 8.53 12.54
N SER A 235 -4.25 8.40 12.47
CA SER A 235 -5.19 9.30 13.14
C SER A 235 -6.31 8.55 13.85
N LEU A 236 -6.86 9.19 14.88
CA LEU A 236 -7.99 8.74 15.67
C LEU A 236 -8.96 9.92 15.85
N ASN A 237 -10.11 9.83 15.18
CA ASN A 237 -11.16 10.84 15.29
C ASN A 237 -12.26 10.32 16.21
N ALA A 238 -12.46 10.99 17.35
CA ALA A 238 -13.42 10.60 18.36
C ALA A 238 -14.34 11.77 18.72
N ARG A 239 -15.60 11.46 19.05
CA ARG A 239 -16.47 12.44 19.69
C ARG A 239 -15.94 12.74 21.08
N PHE A 240 -15.87 14.02 21.45
CA PHE A 240 -15.43 14.41 22.79
C PHE A 240 -16.52 14.10 23.82
N ARG A 241 -16.37 12.96 24.51
CA ARG A 241 -17.29 12.50 25.56
C ARG A 241 -16.72 12.71 26.96
N ASP A 242 -15.41 12.54 27.07
CA ASP A 242 -14.64 12.68 28.30
C ASP A 242 -13.18 13.02 27.95
N ALA A 243 -12.36 13.24 28.98
CA ALA A 243 -10.96 13.62 28.83
C ALA A 243 -9.99 12.42 28.71
N THR A 244 -10.46 11.18 28.52
CA THR A 244 -9.60 9.98 28.53
C THR A 244 -8.48 10.06 27.50
N TYR A 245 -8.82 10.30 26.23
CA TYR A 245 -7.81 10.41 25.17
C TYR A 245 -6.95 11.68 25.32
N TYR A 246 -7.54 12.79 25.79
CA TYR A 246 -6.80 14.03 26.05
C TYR A 246 -5.73 13.84 27.15
N ASN A 247 -6.10 13.17 28.24
CA ASN A 247 -5.21 12.88 29.35
C ASN A 247 -4.13 11.87 28.92
N ALA A 248 -4.50 10.84 28.15
CA ALA A 248 -3.56 9.87 27.59
C ALA A 248 -2.53 10.55 26.68
N ALA A 249 -2.98 11.41 25.76
CA ALA A 249 -2.11 12.19 24.88
C ALA A 249 -1.21 13.15 25.66
N SER A 250 -1.76 13.86 26.66
CA SER A 250 -1.01 14.82 27.47
C SER A 250 0.05 14.16 28.36
N ALA A 251 -0.22 12.94 28.83
CA ALA A 251 0.70 12.18 29.66
C ALA A 251 1.62 11.24 28.85
N GLY A 252 1.46 11.16 27.51
CA GLY A 252 2.23 10.25 26.66
C GLY A 252 1.99 8.78 26.99
N ILE A 253 0.76 8.42 27.39
CA ILE A 253 0.40 7.06 27.76
C ILE A 253 0.32 6.19 26.50
N GLU A 254 1.01 5.06 26.54
CA GLU A 254 0.95 4.04 25.50
C GLU A 254 -0.36 3.26 25.56
N MET A 255 -0.91 2.97 24.39
CA MET A 255 -2.11 2.16 24.23
C MET A 255 -1.97 1.17 23.08
N ALA A 256 -2.69 0.06 23.17
CA ALA A 256 -2.83 -0.88 22.07
C ALA A 256 -4.03 -0.50 21.21
N LEU A 257 -3.83 -0.44 19.89
CA LEU A 257 -4.91 -0.26 18.93
C LEU A 257 -5.11 -1.56 18.14
N SER A 258 -6.36 -1.98 17.96
CA SER A 258 -6.69 -3.02 16.98
C SER A 258 -7.85 -2.60 16.11
N LEU A 259 -7.74 -2.90 14.82
CA LEU A 259 -8.74 -2.60 13.80
C LEU A 259 -9.08 -3.87 13.04
N ALA A 260 -10.35 -4.22 12.95
CA ALA A 260 -10.77 -5.46 12.30
C ALA A 260 -11.97 -5.28 11.37
N TRP A 261 -11.98 -6.06 10.28
CA TRP A 261 -13.14 -6.28 9.43
C TRP A 261 -13.42 -7.78 9.39
N THR A 262 -14.64 -8.16 9.74
CA THR A 262 -15.08 -9.57 9.70
C THR A 262 -16.32 -9.67 8.83
N ILE A 263 -16.23 -10.45 7.74
CA ILE A 263 -17.38 -10.78 6.89
C ILE A 263 -18.05 -12.06 7.41
N SER A 264 -17.25 -13.04 7.80
CA SER A 264 -17.70 -14.30 8.42
C SER A 264 -16.55 -14.94 9.21
N ALA A 265 -16.79 -16.09 9.85
CA ALA A 265 -15.74 -16.86 10.52
C ALA A 265 -14.60 -17.31 9.56
N ASN A 266 -14.87 -17.38 8.25
CA ASN A 266 -13.89 -17.80 7.25
C ASN A 266 -13.21 -16.63 6.53
N TYR A 267 -13.66 -15.39 6.79
CA TYR A 267 -13.24 -14.20 6.07
C TYR A 267 -13.11 -13.01 7.01
N SER A 268 -11.87 -12.71 7.41
CA SER A 268 -11.58 -11.55 8.25
C SER A 268 -10.17 -11.01 8.05
N LEU A 269 -9.99 -9.71 8.29
CA LEU A 269 -8.69 -9.06 8.47
C LEU A 269 -8.68 -8.36 9.82
N ALA A 270 -7.66 -8.63 10.63
CA ALA A 270 -7.39 -7.91 11.88
C ALA A 270 -5.99 -7.30 11.84
N ILE A 271 -5.88 -6.03 12.21
CA ILE A 271 -4.63 -5.28 12.34
C ILE A 271 -4.45 -4.96 13.81
N SER A 272 -3.30 -5.32 14.37
CA SER A 272 -2.95 -5.12 15.78
C SER A 272 -1.67 -4.31 15.88
N ILE A 273 -1.73 -3.21 16.63
CA ILE A 273 -0.62 -2.31 16.92
C ILE A 273 -0.46 -2.24 18.44
N PRO A 274 0.51 -2.98 19.02
CA PRO A 274 0.61 -3.13 20.48
C PRO A 274 0.91 -1.83 21.22
N ARG A 275 1.59 -0.88 20.58
CA ARG A 275 2.04 0.37 21.20
C ARG A 275 1.76 1.54 20.26
N VAL A 276 0.96 2.47 20.75
CA VAL A 276 0.62 3.74 20.09
C VAL A 276 0.64 4.84 21.15
N VAL A 277 1.19 6.00 20.78
CA VAL A 277 1.13 7.22 21.59
C VAL A 277 0.39 8.28 20.80
N LEU A 278 -0.64 8.88 21.42
CA LEU A 278 -1.41 9.96 20.84
C LEU A 278 -0.64 11.28 20.97
N GLU A 279 -0.65 12.11 19.92
CA GLU A 279 -0.14 13.46 19.96
C GLU A 279 -1.12 14.37 20.72
N ARG A 280 -0.58 15.27 21.54
CA ARG A 280 -1.40 16.20 22.31
C ARG A 280 -2.11 17.17 21.35
N THR A 281 -3.42 17.26 21.49
CA THR A 281 -4.27 18.15 20.69
C THR A 281 -5.28 18.89 21.57
N GLY A 282 -5.77 20.03 21.09
CA GLY A 282 -6.82 20.80 21.75
C GLY A 282 -8.21 20.16 21.58
N VAL A 283 -9.21 20.75 22.24
CA VAL A 283 -10.63 20.42 22.03
C VAL A 283 -11.27 21.64 21.37
N PRO A 284 -11.28 21.73 20.03
CA PRO A 284 -11.84 22.88 19.33
C PRO A 284 -13.36 22.93 19.47
N VAL A 285 -13.94 24.14 19.44
CA VAL A 285 -15.39 24.37 19.43
C VAL A 285 -15.74 25.07 18.12
N ASP A 286 -16.05 24.29 17.09
CA ASP A 286 -16.25 24.79 15.72
C ASP A 286 -17.72 25.18 15.42
N GLY A 287 -18.57 25.23 16.45
CA GLY A 287 -19.96 25.64 16.31
C GLY A 287 -20.87 25.07 17.40
N ARG A 288 -22.18 25.07 17.12
CA ARG A 288 -23.22 24.62 18.07
C ARG A 288 -23.44 23.10 18.11
N ASN A 289 -22.75 22.34 17.26
CA ASN A 289 -22.93 20.90 17.10
C ASN A 289 -22.04 20.09 18.08
N LEU A 290 -22.11 18.76 18.00
CA LEU A 290 -21.26 17.85 18.75
C LEU A 290 -19.77 18.14 18.50
N ILE A 291 -19.01 18.20 19.59
CA ILE A 291 -17.56 18.40 19.55
C ILE A 291 -16.87 17.08 19.22
N SER A 292 -15.88 17.14 18.32
CA SER A 292 -15.02 16.01 17.97
C SER A 292 -13.56 16.40 18.17
N GLN A 293 -12.73 15.41 18.43
CA GLN A 293 -11.30 15.57 18.63
C GLN A 293 -10.54 14.63 17.71
N SER A 294 -9.54 15.18 17.04
CA SER A 294 -8.67 14.48 16.09
C SER A 294 -7.28 14.35 16.70
N PHE A 295 -6.90 13.11 17.02
CA PHE A 295 -5.57 12.79 17.52
C PHE A 295 -4.77 12.17 16.39
N ASN A 296 -3.63 12.76 16.05
CA ASN A 296 -2.59 12.02 15.36
C ASN A 296 -1.92 11.07 16.35
N TRP A 297 -1.35 9.99 15.85
CA TRP A 297 -0.64 9.05 16.68
C TRP A 297 0.56 8.44 15.97
N ARG A 298 1.53 7.98 16.76
CA ARG A 298 2.71 7.26 16.26
C ARG A 298 2.99 6.04 17.12
N ALA A 299 3.47 4.98 16.50
CA ALA A 299 3.97 3.81 17.21
C ALA A 299 5.45 4.03 17.57
N PRO A 300 5.84 3.90 18.85
CA PRO A 300 7.25 3.89 19.23
C PRO A 300 7.91 2.58 18.79
N ARG A 301 9.24 2.50 18.96
CA ARG A 301 10.00 1.25 18.79
C ARG A 301 9.30 0.10 19.55
N PRO A 302 9.17 -1.11 18.97
CA PRO A 302 8.56 -2.24 19.68
C PRO A 302 9.30 -2.55 20.99
N ALA A 303 8.55 -2.89 22.04
CA ALA A 303 9.14 -3.41 23.28
C ALA A 303 9.70 -4.82 23.04
N THR A 304 10.59 -5.30 23.92
CA THR A 304 11.12 -6.66 23.83
C THR A 304 9.98 -7.69 23.81
N GLY A 305 9.96 -8.54 22.78
CA GLY A 305 8.93 -9.58 22.60
C GLY A 305 7.62 -9.09 21.97
N GLN A 306 7.50 -7.81 21.59
CA GLN A 306 6.36 -7.27 20.86
C GLN A 306 6.72 -6.97 19.40
N GLN A 307 5.70 -7.00 18.54
CA GLN A 307 5.81 -6.59 17.14
C GLN A 307 5.48 -5.11 16.99
N LEU A 308 5.96 -4.48 15.92
CA LEU A 308 5.52 -3.13 15.54
C LEU A 308 4.04 -3.13 15.11
N ILE A 309 3.70 -4.08 14.25
CA ILE A 309 2.36 -4.31 13.71
C ILE A 309 2.22 -5.77 13.35
N GLU A 310 1.02 -6.31 13.54
CA GLU A 310 0.62 -7.64 13.11
C GLU A 310 -0.69 -7.54 12.32
N LEU A 311 -0.73 -8.16 11.15
CA LEU A 311 -1.95 -8.32 10.37
C LEU A 311 -2.28 -9.81 10.29
N THR A 312 -3.46 -10.19 10.76
CA THR A 312 -3.99 -11.55 10.65
C THR A 312 -5.10 -11.56 9.61
N LEU A 313 -4.90 -12.31 8.54
CA LEU A 313 -5.85 -12.49 7.44
C LEU A 313 -6.34 -13.94 7.44
N ILE A 314 -7.66 -14.12 7.48
CA ILE A 314 -8.32 -15.43 7.38
C ILE A 314 -9.14 -15.43 6.10
N ASN A 315 -8.88 -16.39 5.21
CA ASN A 315 -9.52 -16.47 3.90
C ASN A 315 -9.39 -17.87 3.27
N SER A 316 -9.69 -18.00 1.97
CA SER A 316 -9.63 -19.27 1.24
C SER A 316 -8.34 -19.53 0.44
N THR A 317 -7.43 -18.55 0.43
CA THR A 317 -6.19 -18.56 -0.37
C THR A 317 -5.10 -19.33 0.36
N ALA A 318 -4.48 -20.33 -0.27
CA ALA A 318 -3.50 -21.19 0.41
C ALA A 318 -2.18 -20.50 0.70
N ASP A 319 -1.70 -19.68 -0.24
CA ASP A 319 -0.46 -18.94 -0.12
C ASP A 319 -0.48 -17.70 -1.01
N TYR A 320 0.56 -16.88 -0.85
CA TYR A 320 0.77 -15.67 -1.62
C TYR A 320 2.11 -15.73 -2.34
N ALA A 321 2.52 -16.88 -2.88
CA ALA A 321 3.67 -17.01 -3.78
C ALA A 321 3.32 -16.55 -5.20
N ASN A 322 4.30 -16.45 -6.10
CA ASN A 322 3.99 -16.23 -7.52
C ASN A 322 3.07 -17.36 -8.03
N PRO A 323 2.19 -17.09 -9.00
CA PRO A 323 1.49 -18.13 -9.74
C PRO A 323 2.47 -19.16 -10.31
N ALA A 324 2.02 -20.41 -10.40
CA ALA A 324 2.79 -21.54 -10.92
C ALA A 324 2.68 -21.66 -12.44
#